data_AF-A0A1F9P3V7-F1
#
_entry.id   AF-A0A1F9P3V7-F1
#
_cell.length_a   1.000
_cell.length_b   1.000
_cell.length_c   1.000
_cell.angle_alpha   90.00
_cell.angle_beta   90.00
_cell.angle_gamma   90.00
#
_symmetry.space_group_name_H-M   'P 1'
#
loop_
_entity.id
_entity.type
_entity.pdbx_description
1 polymer ?
#
loop_
_entity_poly.entity_id
_entity_poly.type
_entity_poly.pdbx_seq_one_letter_code
_entity_poly.pdbx_strand_id
1 'polypeptide(L)'
;MAIDKKVKDLMIPLEDYPHIPHWFTLRQAMAIIRGAAVKFEGAFEPRAALVFDEKYQLMGMLTLRDMIKGLEPSFLQETKLVKIDPNLTAIMGDFLGPNLKEHSQRLVSEVMSPIQVTVDGECPHLQGPLPDDQRRRRPDAGDPG
;
A
#
# COMPACT_ATOMS: atom_id res chain seq x y z
N MET A 1 -21.66 -23.61 -16.49
CA MET A 1 -22.12 -22.21 -16.35
C MET A 1 -20.89 -21.35 -16.14
N ALA A 2 -20.54 -20.51 -17.10
CA ALA A 2 -19.49 -19.51 -16.90
C ALA A 2 -20.03 -18.49 -15.89
N ILE A 3 -19.33 -18.30 -14.78
CA ILE A 3 -19.73 -17.34 -13.77
C ILE A 3 -19.32 -15.97 -14.31
N ASP A 4 -20.30 -15.19 -14.77
CA ASP A 4 -20.12 -13.78 -15.18
C ASP A 4 -19.96 -12.90 -13.93
N LYS A 5 -18.93 -13.18 -13.13
CA LYS A 5 -18.59 -12.44 -11.91
C LYS A 5 -17.90 -11.15 -12.34
N LYS A 6 -18.41 -10.02 -11.86
CA LYS A 6 -17.81 -8.71 -12.07
C LYS A 6 -16.75 -8.46 -11.01
N VAL A 7 -15.80 -7.58 -11.32
CA VAL A 7 -14.73 -7.18 -10.40
C VAL A 7 -15.30 -6.68 -9.07
N LYS A 8 -16.37 -5.87 -9.10
CA LYS A 8 -17.04 -5.37 -7.89
C LYS A 8 -17.59 -6.46 -6.97
N ASP A 9 -17.92 -7.64 -7.51
CA ASP A 9 -18.46 -8.77 -6.72
C ASP A 9 -17.36 -9.47 -5.91
N LEU A 10 -16.09 -9.15 -6.17
CA LEU A 10 -14.91 -9.71 -5.51
C LEU A 10 -14.12 -8.67 -4.71
N MET A 11 -14.35 -7.37 -4.93
CA MET A 11 -13.65 -6.30 -4.26
C MET A 11 -14.27 -5.97 -2.90
N ILE A 12 -13.44 -5.47 -1.98
CA ILE A 12 -13.92 -4.84 -0.76
C ILE A 12 -14.51 -3.47 -1.14
N PRO A 13 -15.74 -3.13 -0.72
CA PRO A 13 -16.30 -1.80 -0.93
C PRO A 13 -15.37 -0.70 -0.39
N LEU A 14 -15.34 0.46 -1.05
CA LEU A 14 -14.41 1.54 -0.67
C LEU A 14 -14.70 2.08 0.73
N GLU A 15 -15.98 2.10 1.11
CA GLU A 15 -16.47 2.47 2.44
C GLU A 15 -16.04 1.49 3.54
N ASP A 16 -15.86 0.22 3.18
CA ASP A 16 -15.42 -0.83 4.10
C ASP A 16 -13.89 -0.90 4.17
N TYR A 17 -13.19 -0.53 3.11
CA TYR A 17 -11.74 -0.46 3.10
C TYR A 17 -11.24 0.73 3.96
N PRO A 18 -10.12 0.60 4.70
CA PRO A 18 -9.61 1.70 5.51
C PRO A 18 -9.36 2.95 4.67
N HIS A 19 -9.97 4.05 5.08
CA HIS A 19 -9.85 5.33 4.41
C HIS A 19 -9.53 6.45 5.41
N ILE A 20 -8.76 7.43 4.97
CA ILE A 20 -8.30 8.56 5.77
C ILE A 20 -8.29 9.85 4.93
N PRO A 21 -8.54 11.01 5.53
CA PRO A 21 -8.38 12.27 4.83
C PRO A 21 -6.90 12.66 4.69
N HIS A 22 -6.57 13.42 3.65
CA HIS A 22 -5.18 13.78 3.32
C HIS A 22 -4.48 14.66 4.38
N TRP A 23 -5.26 15.45 5.14
CA TRP A 23 -4.75 16.33 6.21
C TRP A 23 -4.49 15.60 7.54
N PHE A 24 -4.65 14.29 7.62
CA PHE A 24 -4.25 13.54 8.82
C PHE A 24 -2.74 13.44 8.94
N THR A 25 -2.28 13.30 10.18
CA THR A 25 -0.88 12.99 10.49
C THR A 25 -0.62 11.49 10.30
N LEU A 26 0.64 11.11 10.04
CA LEU A 26 1.06 9.70 10.04
C LEU A 26 0.70 8.98 11.34
N ARG A 27 0.79 9.67 12.49
CA ARG A 27 0.37 9.13 13.78
C ARG A 27 -1.11 8.72 13.80
N GLN A 28 -1.99 9.58 13.31
CA GLN A 28 -3.43 9.30 13.23
C GLN A 28 -3.70 8.17 12.22
N ALA A 29 -3.07 8.22 11.06
CA ALA A 29 -3.21 7.19 10.03
C ALA A 29 -2.83 5.80 10.55
N MET A 30 -1.70 5.69 11.27
CA MET A 30 -1.27 4.44 11.90
C MET A 30 -2.29 3.91 12.92
N ALA A 31 -2.94 4.80 13.69
CA ALA A 31 -3.97 4.37 14.64
C ALA A 31 -5.19 3.76 13.94
N ILE A 32 -5.61 4.36 12.82
CA ILE A 32 -6.73 3.87 12.01
C ILE A 32 -6.39 2.53 11.35
N ILE A 33 -5.21 2.41 10.75
CA ILE A 33 -4.76 1.16 10.12
C ILE A 33 -4.66 0.03 11.14
N ARG A 34 -4.11 0.30 12.35
CA ARG A 34 -4.09 -0.70 13.43
C ARG A 34 -5.50 -1.09 13.88
N GLY A 35 -6.40 -0.12 14.04
CA GLY A 35 -7.80 -0.40 14.39
C GLY A 35 -8.50 -1.24 13.33
N ALA A 36 -8.23 -0.97 12.05
CA ALA A 36 -8.73 -1.76 10.94
C ALA A 36 -8.16 -3.19 10.92
N ALA A 37 -6.86 -3.36 11.15
CA ALA A 37 -6.25 -4.70 11.21
C ALA A 37 -6.92 -5.59 12.27
N VAL A 38 -7.29 -5.03 13.43
CA VAL A 38 -8.07 -5.75 14.45
C VAL A 38 -9.50 -6.02 13.97
N LYS A 39 -10.16 -5.03 13.34
CA LYS A 39 -11.53 -5.20 12.81
C LYS A 39 -11.62 -6.34 11.78
N PHE A 40 -10.58 -6.53 10.98
CA PHE A 40 -10.56 -7.53 9.91
C PHE A 40 -9.79 -8.81 10.26
N GLU A 41 -9.41 -8.99 11.53
CA GLU A 41 -8.68 -10.15 12.01
C GLU A 41 -9.38 -11.46 11.61
N GLY A 42 -8.62 -12.39 11.02
CA GLY A 42 -9.13 -13.68 10.54
C GLY A 42 -9.76 -13.67 9.14
N ALA A 43 -10.00 -12.49 8.54
CA ALA A 43 -10.52 -12.37 7.17
C ALA A 43 -9.50 -11.72 6.22
N PHE A 44 -8.97 -10.56 6.58
CA PHE A 44 -8.05 -9.77 5.76
C PHE A 44 -7.22 -8.83 6.64
N GLU A 45 -5.97 -8.59 6.30
CA GLU A 45 -5.14 -7.60 7.01
C GLU A 45 -4.84 -6.43 6.06
N PRO A 46 -5.52 -5.28 6.22
CA PRO A 46 -5.25 -4.12 5.39
C PRO A 46 -3.81 -3.64 5.54
N ARG A 47 -3.06 -3.66 4.43
CA ARG A 47 -1.67 -3.17 4.37
C ARG A 47 -1.54 -1.72 3.87
N ALA A 48 -2.66 -1.11 3.53
CA ALA A 48 -2.76 0.27 3.07
C ALA A 48 -4.07 0.89 3.52
N ALA A 49 -4.12 2.23 3.52
CA ALA A 49 -5.35 3.00 3.62
C ALA A 49 -5.53 3.87 2.36
N LEU A 50 -6.76 4.03 1.91
CA LEU A 50 -7.11 4.95 0.84
C LEU A 50 -7.13 6.39 1.37
N VAL A 51 -6.63 7.34 0.58
CA VAL A 51 -6.53 8.75 0.98
C VAL A 51 -7.49 9.60 0.16
N PHE A 52 -8.30 10.40 0.84
CA PHE A 52 -9.35 11.21 0.22
C PHE A 52 -9.21 12.71 0.50
N ASP A 53 -9.76 13.52 -0.40
CA ASP A 53 -9.96 14.97 -0.21
C ASP A 53 -11.25 15.29 0.57
N GLU A 54 -11.52 16.58 0.81
CA GLU A 54 -12.72 17.07 1.50
C GLU A 54 -14.03 16.76 0.75
N LYS A 55 -13.94 16.50 -0.56
CA LYS A 55 -15.05 16.16 -1.45
C LYS A 55 -15.18 14.64 -1.65
N TYR A 56 -14.47 13.86 -0.84
CA TYR A 56 -14.43 12.40 -0.92
C TYR A 56 -13.92 11.88 -2.26
N GLN A 57 -13.02 12.61 -2.91
CA GLN A 57 -12.30 12.17 -4.11
C GLN A 57 -11.03 11.42 -3.71
N LEU A 58 -10.80 10.27 -4.35
CA LEU A 58 -9.62 9.44 -4.10
C LEU A 58 -8.36 10.15 -4.61
N MET A 59 -7.46 10.50 -3.70
CA MET A 59 -6.18 11.15 -4.02
C MET A 59 -5.03 10.15 -4.17
N GLY A 60 -5.04 9.09 -3.36
CA GLY A 60 -3.89 8.20 -3.24
C GLY A 60 -4.12 7.05 -2.27
N MET A 61 -3.03 6.37 -1.94
CA MET A 61 -2.98 5.34 -0.91
C MET A 61 -1.78 5.56 0.00
N LEU A 62 -1.96 5.32 1.28
CA LEU A 62 -0.90 5.29 2.27
C LEU A 62 -0.55 3.83 2.57
N THR A 63 0.59 3.37 2.06
CA THR A 63 1.06 1.99 2.30
C THR A 63 1.94 1.91 3.56
N LEU A 64 2.16 0.70 4.09
CA LEU A 64 3.15 0.49 5.15
C LEU A 64 4.55 1.00 4.75
N ARG A 65 4.93 0.84 3.47
CA ARG A 65 6.20 1.35 2.96
C ARG A 65 6.27 2.87 3.04
N ASP A 66 5.20 3.55 2.67
CA ASP A 66 5.11 5.01 2.72
C ASP A 66 5.19 5.52 4.16
N MET A 67 4.52 4.86 5.10
CA MET A 67 4.63 5.19 6.52
C MET A 67 6.06 5.05 7.05
N ILE A 68 6.76 3.97 6.72
CA ILE A 68 8.16 3.78 7.11
C ILE A 68 9.03 4.92 6.57
N LYS A 69 8.90 5.24 5.27
CA LYS A 69 9.61 6.36 4.64
C LYS A 69 9.28 7.71 5.29
N GLY A 70 8.03 7.91 5.67
CA GLY A 70 7.56 9.13 6.30
C GLY A 70 8.15 9.34 7.69
N LEU A 71 8.27 8.25 8.45
CA LEU A 71 8.75 8.23 9.84
C LEU A 71 10.27 8.25 9.94
N GLU A 72 10.96 7.58 9.04
CA GLU A 72 12.41 7.57 8.99
C GLU A 72 12.83 7.48 7.50
N PRO A 73 13.18 8.63 6.90
CA PRO A 73 13.51 8.72 5.47
C PRO A 73 14.80 7.97 5.08
N SER A 74 15.70 7.70 6.04
CA SER A 74 17.00 7.08 5.78
C SER A 74 16.92 5.56 5.56
N PHE A 75 15.80 4.90 5.86
CA PHE A 75 15.57 3.48 5.61
C PHE A 75 15.63 3.15 4.11
N LEU A 76 15.47 4.14 3.23
CA LEU A 76 15.62 3.97 1.79
C LEU A 76 17.08 4.05 1.31
N GLN A 77 18.03 4.43 2.16
CA GLN A 77 19.43 4.36 1.80
C GLN A 77 19.80 2.87 1.73
N GLU A 78 19.96 2.37 0.50
CA GLU A 78 20.09 0.97 0.11
C GLU A 78 21.16 0.18 0.89
N THR A 79 22.06 0.88 1.60
CA THR A 79 23.13 0.31 2.40
C THR A 79 22.70 -0.31 3.73
N LYS A 80 21.50 -0.03 4.26
CA LYS A 80 21.02 -0.63 5.52
C LYS A 80 19.99 -1.75 5.35
N LEU A 81 19.26 -1.79 4.22
CA LEU A 81 18.23 -2.80 3.95
C LEU A 81 18.80 -4.23 3.78
N VAL A 82 20.06 -4.36 3.34
CA VAL A 82 20.72 -5.65 3.11
C VAL A 82 21.15 -6.36 4.41
N LYS A 83 21.10 -5.67 5.56
CA LYS A 83 21.41 -6.23 6.89
C LYS A 83 20.21 -6.31 7.83
N ILE A 84 18.98 -6.23 7.29
CA ILE A 84 17.79 -6.34 8.13
C ILE A 84 17.53 -7.82 8.38
N ASP A 85 18.05 -8.31 9.51
CA ASP A 85 17.58 -9.56 10.10
C ASP A 85 16.05 -9.50 10.26
N PRO A 86 15.32 -10.58 9.94
CA PRO A 86 13.85 -10.63 9.94
C PRO A 86 13.19 -10.42 11.32
N ASN A 87 13.96 -10.06 12.35
CA ASN A 87 13.44 -9.78 13.67
C ASN A 87 13.00 -8.30 13.76
N LEU A 88 11.68 -8.07 13.78
CA LEU A 88 11.00 -6.78 14.01
C LEU A 88 11.60 -5.94 15.16
N THR A 89 12.24 -6.59 16.12
CA THR A 89 12.88 -5.97 17.30
C THR A 89 14.03 -5.02 16.94
N ALA A 90 14.84 -5.33 15.92
CA ALA A 90 15.92 -4.44 15.46
C ALA A 90 15.35 -3.20 14.75
N ILE A 91 14.24 -3.37 14.03
CA ILE A 91 13.52 -2.29 13.35
C ILE A 91 12.96 -1.29 14.38
N MET A 92 12.41 -1.77 15.50
CA MET A 92 11.88 -0.89 16.55
C MET A 92 12.96 -0.01 17.22
N GLY A 93 14.19 -0.50 17.37
CA GLY A 93 15.29 0.28 17.95
C GLY A 93 15.67 1.51 17.11
N ASP A 94 15.79 1.34 15.80
CA ASP A 94 16.06 2.44 14.86
C ASP A 94 14.81 3.31 14.60
N PHE A 95 13.61 2.75 14.76
CA PHE A 95 12.35 3.50 14.67
C PHE A 95 12.21 4.51 15.81
N LEU A 96 12.74 4.24 17.01
CA LEU A 96 12.63 5.09 18.21
C LEU A 96 13.67 6.23 18.25
N GLY A 97 14.22 6.64 17.10
CA GLY A 97 15.12 7.78 17.00
C GLY A 97 14.46 9.10 17.49
N PRO A 98 15.28 10.12 17.84
CA PRO A 98 14.79 11.37 18.42
C PRO A 98 13.77 12.10 17.52
N ASN A 99 13.86 11.89 16.20
CA ASN A 99 13.00 12.54 15.20
C ASN A 99 11.67 11.81 14.95
N LEU A 100 11.44 10.61 15.51
CA LEU A 100 10.21 9.84 15.26
C LEU A 100 8.97 10.65 15.64
N LYS A 101 9.02 11.34 16.78
CA LYS A 101 7.90 12.15 17.26
C LYS A 101 7.57 13.25 16.27
N GLU A 102 8.58 13.94 15.76
CA GLU A 102 8.43 15.02 14.77
C GLU A 102 7.92 14.47 13.43
N HIS A 103 8.58 13.46 12.88
CA HIS A 103 8.19 12.85 11.61
C HIS A 103 6.78 12.23 11.66
N SER A 104 6.33 11.75 12.83
CA SER A 104 4.96 11.24 13.00
C SER A 104 3.87 12.31 12.83
N GLN A 105 4.23 13.59 12.92
CA GLN A 105 3.32 14.72 12.69
C GLN A 105 3.20 15.12 11.22
N ARG A 106 4.03 14.55 10.33
CA ARG A 106 3.91 14.81 8.89
C ARG A 106 2.54 14.43 8.37
N LEU A 107 2.07 15.20 7.40
CA LEU A 107 0.77 14.96 6.79
C LEU A 107 0.83 13.74 5.86
N VAL A 108 -0.27 13.01 5.81
CA VAL A 108 -0.45 11.87 4.91
C VAL A 108 -0.29 12.31 3.45
N SER A 109 -0.78 13.50 3.10
CA SER A 109 -0.63 14.09 1.76
C SER A 109 0.82 14.21 1.27
N GLU A 110 1.79 14.39 2.17
CA GLU A 110 3.21 14.53 1.82
C GLU A 110 3.91 13.20 1.54
N VAL A 111 3.31 12.10 1.98
CA VAL A 111 3.97 10.79 2.06
C VAL A 111 3.24 9.73 1.24
N MET A 112 1.94 9.89 1.04
CA MET A 112 1.12 8.95 0.29
C MET A 112 1.61 8.74 -1.15
N SER A 113 1.33 7.56 -1.68
CA SER A 113 1.55 7.24 -3.09
C SER A 113 0.31 7.60 -3.91
N PRO A 114 0.45 8.20 -5.11
CA PRO A 114 -0.67 8.44 -6.00
C PRO A 114 -1.23 7.11 -6.54
N ILE A 115 -2.52 7.11 -6.88
CA ILE A 115 -3.13 5.97 -7.59
C ILE A 115 -2.58 5.92 -9.02
N GLN A 116 -1.99 4.78 -9.40
CA GLN A 116 -1.43 4.60 -10.75
C GLN A 116 -2.41 3.93 -11.71
N VAL A 117 -3.28 3.06 -11.20
CA VAL A 117 -4.19 2.25 -12.01
C VAL A 117 -5.51 2.08 -11.25
N THR A 118 -6.62 2.21 -11.97
CA THR A 118 -7.97 1.90 -11.49
C THR A 118 -8.64 0.92 -12.46
N VAL A 119 -9.54 0.09 -11.95
CA VAL A 119 -10.32 -0.85 -12.75
C VAL A 119 -11.80 -0.56 -12.52
N ASP A 120 -12.59 -0.57 -13.59
CA ASP A 120 -14.05 -0.43 -13.50
C ASP A 120 -14.64 -1.66 -12.79
N GLY A 121 -15.52 -1.43 -11.81
CA GLY A 121 -16.21 -2.49 -11.07
C GLY A 121 -17.08 -3.38 -11.95
N GLU A 122 -17.56 -2.88 -13.09
CA GLU A 122 -18.35 -3.65 -14.06
C GLU A 122 -17.50 -4.54 -14.97
N CYS A 123 -16.16 -4.42 -14.93
CA CYS A 123 -15.29 -5.27 -15.73
C CYS A 123 -15.50 -6.76 -15.38
N PRO A 124 -15.60 -7.64 -16.40
CA PRO A 124 -15.63 -9.08 -16.17
C PRO A 124 -14.36 -9.55 -15.47
N HIS A 125 -14.50 -10.43 -14.48
CA HIS A 125 -13.34 -11.05 -13.84
C HIS A 125 -12.69 -12.06 -14.79
N LEU A 126 -11.49 -11.77 -15.27
CA LEU A 126 -10.67 -12.69 -16.08
C LEU A 126 -10.17 -13.86 -15.21
N GLN A 127 -10.98 -14.92 -15.10
CA GLN A 127 -10.51 -16.24 -14.69
C GLN A 127 -9.96 -16.98 -15.91
N GLY A 128 -8.68 -16.75 -16.23
CA GLY A 128 -7.97 -17.51 -17.25
C GLY A 128 -6.47 -17.19 -17.27
N PRO A 129 -5.60 -18.12 -17.65
CA PRO A 129 -4.19 -17.81 -17.88
C PRO A 129 -4.07 -16.73 -18.95
N LEU A 130 -3.15 -15.79 -18.75
CA LEU A 130 -2.81 -14.74 -19.73
C LEU A 130 -2.64 -15.38 -21.12
N PRO A 131 -3.25 -14.82 -22.19
CA PRO A 131 -3.02 -15.27 -23.55
C PRO A 131 -1.52 -15.27 -23.86
N ASP A 132 -1.01 -16.34 -24.48
CA ASP A 132 0.42 -16.55 -24.76
C ASP A 132 1.08 -15.39 -25.51
N ASP A 133 0.30 -14.55 -26.18
CA ASP A 133 0.75 -13.37 -26.92
C ASP A 133 1.38 -12.28 -26.04
N GLN A 134 1.05 -12.24 -24.74
CA GLN A 134 1.67 -11.30 -23.81
C GLN A 134 2.94 -11.83 -23.11
N ARG A 135 3.31 -13.10 -23.31
CA ARG A 135 4.58 -13.64 -22.78
C ARG A 135 5.80 -13.25 -23.62
N ARG A 136 5.62 -12.81 -24.87
CA ARG A 136 6.71 -12.55 -25.84
C ARG A 136 7.18 -11.09 -25.90
N ARG A 137 7.22 -10.39 -24.76
CA ARG A 137 7.90 -9.09 -24.66
C ARG A 137 8.88 -9.05 -23.48
N ARG A 138 9.75 -10.05 -23.39
CA ARG A 138 11.12 -9.77 -22.93
C ARG A 138 11.97 -9.59 -24.20
N PRO A 139 12.64 -8.45 -24.40
CA PRO A 139 13.70 -8.41 -25.40
C PRO A 139 14.78 -9.39 -24.96
N ASP A 140 15.16 -10.30 -25.85
CA ASP A 140 16.25 -11.24 -25.65
C ASP A 140 17.48 -10.48 -25.15
N ALA A 141 17.95 -10.86 -23.95
CA ALA A 141 19.27 -10.48 -23.50
C ALA A 141 20.27 -11.16 -24.44
N GLY A 142 21.13 -10.34 -25.03
CA GLY A 142 22.11 -10.75 -26.03
C GLY A 142 22.97 -11.93 -25.60
N ASP A 143 23.22 -12.78 -26.58
CA ASP A 143 24.19 -13.85 -26.63
C ASP A 143 25.61 -13.31 -26.32
N PRO A 144 26.34 -13.85 -25.33
CA PRO A 144 27.78 -13.68 -25.25
C PRO A 144 28.46 -14.83 -26.00
N GLY A 145 29.19 -14.47 -27.06
CA GLY A 145 30.00 -15.40 -27.86
C GLY A 145 31.21 -15.98 -27.15
#